data_AF-A0A813K3T3-F1
#
_entry.id   AF-A0A813K3T3-F1
#
_cell.length_a   1.000
_cell.length_b   1.000
_cell.length_c   1.000
_cell.angle_alpha   90.00
_cell.angle_beta   90.00
_cell.angle_gamma   90.00
#
_symmetry.space_group_name_H-M   'P 1'
#
loop_
_entity.id
_entity.type
_entity.pdbx_description
1 polymer ?
#
loop_
_entity_poly.entity_id
_entity_poly.type
_entity_poly.pdbx_seq_one_letter_code
_entity_poly.pdbx_strand_id
1 'polypeptide(L)'
;MPGFIKIEYCVKCKWMLRAAWLAQELLSTFERDEVIAEVALVPSLNVSGVFEVTCDGHNLWSRKTEGKFPEAKDIKQRVRDLLAPAKGLGHSDKGSVRSRQEETEAAPPDDVEQHQKKQKIEQ
;
A
#
# COMPACT_ATOMS: atom_id res chain seq x y z
N MET A 1 17.20 17.68 9.78
CA MET A 1 16.49 17.76 11.08
C MET A 1 15.49 16.62 11.09
N PRO A 2 15.38 15.86 12.20
CA PRO A 2 14.40 14.77 12.31
C PRO A 2 12.98 15.34 12.27
N GLY A 3 12.04 14.61 11.65
CA GLY A 3 10.65 15.04 11.49
C GLY A 3 9.76 14.65 12.66
N PHE A 4 8.70 15.45 12.89
CA PHE A 4 7.72 15.24 13.96
C PHE A 4 6.40 14.70 13.36
N ILE A 5 6.11 13.44 13.63
CA ILE A 5 4.92 12.78 13.08
C ILE A 5 3.77 12.83 14.06
N LYS A 6 2.56 13.14 13.57
CA LYS A 6 1.31 13.07 14.35
C LYS A 6 0.34 12.11 13.68
N ILE A 7 -0.23 11.20 14.47
CA ILE A 7 -1.31 10.30 14.07
C ILE A 7 -2.56 10.70 14.85
N GLU A 8 -3.46 11.46 14.22
CA GLU A 8 -4.76 11.77 14.81
C GLU A 8 -5.74 10.62 14.54
N TYR A 9 -6.42 10.15 15.58
CA TYR A 9 -7.35 9.01 15.46
C TYR A 9 -8.66 9.21 16.20
N CYS A 10 -9.74 8.68 15.62
CA CYS A 10 -11.06 8.64 16.25
C CYS A 10 -11.05 7.72 17.48
N VAL A 11 -11.25 8.31 18.67
CA VAL A 11 -11.34 7.55 19.94
C VAL A 11 -12.61 6.69 19.98
N LYS A 12 -13.74 7.25 19.55
CA LYS A 12 -15.05 6.57 19.54
C LYS A 12 -15.05 5.32 18.65
N CYS A 13 -14.24 5.33 17.60
CA CYS A 13 -14.10 4.24 16.63
C CYS A 13 -13.15 3.13 17.10
N LYS A 14 -12.52 3.29 18.29
CA LYS A 14 -11.54 2.36 18.86
C LYS A 14 -10.31 2.12 17.97
N TRP A 15 -9.86 3.15 17.26
CA TRP A 15 -8.71 3.04 16.33
C TRP A 15 -7.34 3.28 16.96
N MET A 16 -7.27 3.46 18.28
CA MET A 16 -6.01 3.64 19.02
C MET A 16 -5.00 2.54 18.72
N LEU A 17 -5.41 1.26 18.70
CA LEU A 17 -4.49 0.14 18.47
C LEU A 17 -3.86 0.18 17.07
N ARG A 18 -4.63 0.58 16.06
CA ARG A 18 -4.11 0.76 14.69
C ARG A 18 -3.13 1.93 14.62
N ALA A 19 -3.43 3.04 15.30
CA ALA A 19 -2.54 4.18 15.36
C ALA A 19 -1.22 3.84 16.07
N ALA A 20 -1.29 3.12 17.20
CA ALA A 20 -0.13 2.67 17.95
C ALA A 20 0.73 1.66 17.17
N TRP A 21 0.11 0.70 16.48
CA TRP A 21 0.83 -0.22 15.60
C TRP A 21 1.57 0.51 14.48
N LEU A 22 0.90 1.47 13.82
CA LEU A 22 1.55 2.26 12.78
C LEU A 22 2.71 3.10 13.32
N ALA A 23 2.58 3.66 14.53
CA ALA A 23 3.68 4.37 15.18
C ALA A 23 4.90 3.46 15.42
N GLN A 24 4.67 2.22 15.87
CA GLN A 24 5.72 1.23 16.06
C GLN A 24 6.42 0.86 14.74
N GLU A 25 5.64 0.66 13.67
CA GLU A 25 6.19 0.41 12.33
C GLU A 25 7.11 1.53 11.85
N LEU A 26 6.75 2.79 12.10
CA LEU A 26 7.57 3.94 11.74
C LEU A 26 8.84 4.02 12.59
N LEU A 27 8.69 3.99 13.92
CA LEU A 27 9.83 4.11 14.84
C LEU A 27 10.85 2.99 14.63
N SER A 28 10.40 1.74 14.44
CA SER A 28 11.30 0.61 14.17
C SER A 28 11.98 0.69 12.80
N THR A 29 11.32 1.24 11.78
CA THR A 29 11.90 1.34 10.43
C THR A 29 13.01 2.39 10.35
N PHE A 30 12.87 3.50 11.08
CA PHE A 30 13.77 4.65 11.02
C PHE A 30 14.65 4.80 12.28
N GLU A 31 14.71 3.76 13.12
CA GLU A 31 15.36 3.79 14.43
C GLU A 31 16.86 4.20 14.37
N ARG A 32 17.55 3.86 13.28
CA ARG A 32 19.00 3.99 13.11
C ARG A 32 19.44 5.22 12.31
N ASP A 33 18.50 5.94 11.72
CA ASP A 33 18.80 6.99 10.74
C ASP A 33 18.57 8.40 11.28
N GLU A 34 18.09 8.52 12.53
CA GLU A 34 17.72 9.80 13.15
C GLU A 34 16.79 10.65 12.25
N VAL A 35 15.91 9.97 11.49
CA VAL A 35 14.98 10.61 10.54
C VAL A 35 13.71 11.08 11.24
N ILE A 36 13.25 10.37 12.27
CA ILE A 36 12.04 10.69 13.04
C ILE A 36 12.46 11.08 14.45
N ALA A 37 12.00 12.24 14.91
CA ALA A 37 12.23 12.70 16.28
C ALA A 37 11.21 12.07 17.23
N GLU A 38 9.95 12.08 16.81
CA GLU A 38 8.83 11.55 17.59
C GLU A 38 7.69 11.08 16.68
N VAL A 39 6.85 10.22 17.24
CA VAL A 39 5.52 9.92 16.71
C VAL A 39 4.49 10.16 17.82
N ALA A 40 3.71 11.22 17.68
CA ALA A 40 2.66 11.57 18.62
C ALA A 40 1.33 10.90 18.23
N LEU A 41 0.70 10.23 19.19
CA LEU A 41 -0.66 9.73 19.07
C LEU A 41 -1.64 10.79 19.59
N VAL A 42 -2.50 11.31 18.71
CA VAL A 42 -3.40 12.40 19.03
C VAL A 42 -4.86 11.90 19.05
N PRO A 43 -5.47 11.76 20.24
CA PRO A 43 -6.86 11.31 20.34
C PRO A 43 -7.84 12.41 19.89
N SER A 44 -8.72 12.08 18.95
CA SER A 44 -9.82 12.95 18.54
C SER A 44 -11.14 12.46 19.12
N LEU A 45 -11.75 13.30 19.96
CA LEU A 45 -13.03 13.04 20.63
C LEU A 45 -14.23 13.59 19.85
N ASN A 46 -13.99 14.65 19.07
CA ASN A 46 -15.01 15.44 18.41
C ASN A 46 -15.16 15.12 16.91
N VAL A 47 -14.15 14.52 16.29
CA VAL A 47 -14.18 14.16 14.86
C VAL A 47 -14.36 12.66 14.70
N SER A 48 -15.56 12.25 14.28
CA SER A 48 -15.87 10.84 14.02
C SER A 48 -15.17 10.36 12.74
N GLY A 49 -14.59 9.16 12.79
CA GLY A 49 -13.98 8.53 11.62
C GLY A 49 -12.67 9.16 11.13
N VAL A 50 -12.06 10.06 11.90
CA VAL A 50 -10.75 10.66 11.59
C VAL A 50 -9.63 9.64 11.75
N PHE A 51 -8.75 9.61 10.75
CA PHE A 51 -7.46 8.93 10.82
C PHE A 51 -6.51 9.68 9.88
N GLU A 52 -5.72 10.59 10.46
CA GLU A 52 -4.83 11.50 9.74
C GLU A 52 -3.40 11.27 10.18
N VAL A 53 -2.48 11.23 9.22
CA VAL A 53 -1.04 11.14 9.48
C VAL A 53 -0.39 12.37 8.89
N THR A 54 0.35 13.11 9.71
CA THR A 54 1.06 14.32 9.28
C THR A 54 2.51 14.28 9.75
N CYS A 55 3.40 14.94 9.00
CA CYS A 55 4.80 15.17 9.40
C CYS A 55 5.10 16.65 9.25
N ASP A 56 5.46 17.31 10.35
CA ASP A 56 5.76 18.76 10.37
C ASP A 56 4.66 19.63 9.72
N GLY A 57 3.40 19.19 9.83
CA GLY A 57 2.23 19.83 9.22
C GLY A 57 1.93 19.40 7.78
N HIS A 58 2.80 18.65 7.11
CA HIS A 58 2.53 18.06 5.80
C HIS A 58 1.63 16.83 5.93
N ASN A 59 0.54 16.76 5.16
CA ASN A 59 -0.34 15.59 5.14
C ASN A 59 0.37 14.41 4.46
N LEU A 60 0.61 13.35 5.23
CA LEU A 60 1.11 12.08 4.71
C LEU A 60 -0.03 11.14 4.37
N TRP A 61 -1.15 11.19 5.10
CA TRP A 61 -2.32 10.37 4.83
C TRP A 61 -3.57 10.98 5.42
N SER A 62 -4.68 10.88 4.68
CA SER A 62 -6.02 11.15 5.18
C SER A 62 -6.94 9.99 4.83
N ARG A 63 -7.53 9.35 5.84
CA ARG A 63 -8.56 8.33 5.59
C ARG A 63 -9.76 8.91 4.86
N LYS A 64 -10.07 10.19 5.04
CA LYS A 64 -11.19 10.85 4.36
C LYS A 64 -10.94 10.95 2.86
N THR A 65 -9.72 11.26 2.43
CA THR A 65 -9.38 11.37 1.00
C THR A 65 -9.11 10.01 0.37
N GLU A 66 -8.43 9.11 1.08
CA GLU A 66 -8.00 7.81 0.56
C GLU A 66 -9.11 6.75 0.63
N GLY A 67 -10.14 6.97 1.46
CA GLY A 67 -11.26 6.04 1.64
C GLY A 67 -10.91 4.73 2.37
N LYS A 68 -9.63 4.54 2.74
CA LYS A 68 -9.09 3.34 3.41
C LYS A 68 -8.06 3.72 4.47
N PHE A 69 -7.72 2.74 5.31
CA PHE A 69 -6.58 2.89 6.22
C PHE A 69 -5.26 2.78 5.45
N PRO A 70 -4.20 3.45 5.91
CA PRO A 70 -2.90 3.27 5.31
C PRO A 70 -2.35 1.88 5.57
N GLU A 71 -1.66 1.34 4.58
CA GLU A 71 -0.71 0.24 4.83
C GLU A 71 0.60 0.82 5.35
N ALA A 72 1.31 0.07 6.19
CA ALA A 72 2.58 0.53 6.75
C ALA A 72 3.60 0.88 5.64
N LYS A 73 3.57 0.13 4.53
CA LYS A 73 4.41 0.40 3.35
C LYS A 73 4.19 1.82 2.82
N ASP A 74 2.94 2.22 2.61
CA ASP A 74 2.59 3.51 2.02
C ASP A 74 3.12 4.67 2.87
N ILE A 75 2.92 4.60 4.19
CA ILE A 75 3.38 5.67 5.09
C ILE A 75 4.91 5.67 5.19
N LYS A 76 5.55 4.50 5.27
CA LYS A 76 7.02 4.41 5.30
C LYS A 76 7.63 5.05 4.07
N GLN A 77 7.06 4.79 2.89
CA GLN A 77 7.48 5.43 1.64
C GLN A 77 7.27 6.94 1.67
N ARG A 78 6.07 7.43 2.01
CA ARG A 78 5.79 8.88 2.07
C ARG A 78 6.68 9.61 3.09
N VAL A 79 6.96 9.00 4.24
CA VAL A 79 7.90 9.55 5.24
C VAL A 79 9.33 9.61 4.68
N ARG A 80 9.80 8.53 4.04
CA ARG A 80 11.12 8.51 3.39
C ARG A 80 11.22 9.58 2.32
N ASP A 81 10.24 9.65 1.43
CA ASP A 81 10.23 10.60 0.32
C ASP A 81 10.28 12.06 0.83
N LEU A 82 9.71 12.34 2.01
CA LEU A 82 9.74 13.66 2.61
C LEU A 82 11.05 13.96 3.38
N LEU A 83 11.52 13.03 4.21
CA LEU A 83 12.58 13.30 5.19
C LEU A 83 13.95 12.71 4.82
N ALA A 84 14.00 11.64 4.03
CA ALA A 84 15.23 10.94 3.66
C ALA A 84 15.17 10.35 2.23
N PRO A 85 15.06 11.17 1.16
CA PRO A 85 14.82 10.68 -0.20
C PRO A 85 15.84 9.67 -0.72
N ALA A 86 17.09 9.77 -0.27
CA ALA A 86 18.18 8.88 -0.69
C ALA A 86 18.18 7.51 0.02
N LYS A 87 17.35 7.30 1.05
CA LYS A 87 17.32 6.06 1.83
C LYS A 87 16.50 4.99 1.10
N GLY A 88 17.08 3.81 0.93
CA GLY A 88 16.33 2.63 0.48
C GLY A 88 15.54 1.98 1.62
N LEU A 89 14.29 1.58 1.37
CA LEU A 89 13.42 0.88 2.32
C LEU A 89 13.28 -0.64 2.04
N GLY A 90 14.16 -1.18 1.20
CA GLY A 90 14.18 -2.62 0.89
C GLY A 90 12.86 -3.11 0.29
N HIS A 91 12.19 -4.06 0.95
CA HIS A 91 10.90 -4.60 0.50
C HIS A 91 9.78 -3.56 0.44
N SER A 92 9.90 -2.46 1.18
CA SER A 92 8.89 -1.40 1.11
C SER A 92 9.03 -0.55 -0.15
N ASP A 93 10.16 -0.56 -0.85
CA ASP A 93 10.33 0.16 -2.13
C ASP A 93 9.93 -0.66 -3.36
N LYS A 94 9.99 -1.99 -3.26
CA LYS A 94 9.66 -2.86 -4.40
C LYS A 94 8.14 -2.91 -4.59
N GLY A 95 7.68 -2.48 -5.77
CA GLY A 95 6.29 -2.65 -6.20
C GLY A 95 5.86 -4.11 -6.08
N SER A 96 4.59 -4.34 -5.77
CA SER A 96 4.01 -5.69 -5.69
C SER A 96 4.10 -6.36 -7.06
N VAL A 97 5.23 -7.00 -7.36
CA VAL A 97 5.30 -7.95 -8.45
C VAL A 97 4.52 -9.17 -7.98
N ARG A 98 3.23 -9.22 -8.31
CA ARG A 98 2.51 -10.48 -8.39
C ARG A 98 3.24 -11.30 -9.44
N SER A 99 4.11 -12.20 -8.99
CA SER A 99 4.65 -13.28 -9.81
C SER A 99 3.48 -14.15 -10.27
N ARG A 100 2.91 -13.79 -11.42
CA ARG A 100 2.04 -14.66 -12.21
C ARG A 100 2.98 -15.72 -12.78
N GLN A 101 2.89 -16.94 -12.27
CA GLN A 101 3.60 -18.09 -12.81
C GLN A 101 3.32 -18.20 -14.31
N GLU A 102 4.38 -18.38 -15.09
CA GLU A 102 4.33 -18.82 -16.48
C GLU A 102 3.74 -20.24 -16.52
N GLU A 103 2.52 -20.37 -17.01
CA GLU A 103 2.00 -21.61 -17.59
C GLU A 103 1.50 -21.26 -18.99
N THR A 104 2.39 -21.32 -19.97
CA THR A 104 2.01 -21.58 -21.37
C THR A 104 3.11 -22.42 -22.00
N GLU A 105 3.03 -23.74 -21.80
CA GLU A 105 3.75 -24.70 -22.63
C GLU A 105 2.76 -25.37 -23.61
N ALA A 106 2.80 -24.83 -24.83
CA ALA A 106 2.59 -25.46 -26.14
C ALA A 106 1.45 -26.47 -26.34
N ALA A 107 0.39 -26.04 -27.04
CA ALA A 107 -0.30 -26.89 -28.01
C ALA A 107 0.31 -26.63 -29.41
N PRO A 108 0.66 -27.66 -30.21
CA PRO A 108 1.17 -27.45 -31.56
C PRO A 108 0.01 -27.16 -32.54
N PRO A 109 0.24 -26.38 -33.60
CA PRO A 109 -0.80 -26.02 -34.56
C PRO A 109 -0.87 -26.97 -35.77
N ASP A 110 -2.07 -26.94 -36.35
CA ASP A 110 -2.45 -27.16 -37.76
C ASP A 110 -2.33 -28.56 -38.36
N ASP A 111 -3.51 -29.12 -38.68
CA ASP A 111 -3.72 -29.69 -40.01
C ASP A 111 -5.03 -29.14 -40.60
N VAL A 112 -4.86 -28.53 -41.78
CA VAL A 112 -5.86 -27.86 -42.60
C VAL A 112 -6.40 -28.87 -43.61
N GLU A 113 -7.71 -29.14 -43.62
CA GLU A 113 -8.42 -29.33 -44.89
C GLU A 113 -9.95 -29.22 -44.73
N GLN A 114 -10.51 -28.10 -45.18
CA GLN A 114 -11.88 -28.02 -45.65
C GLN A 114 -11.90 -28.53 -47.10
N HIS A 115 -12.85 -29.37 -47.51
CA HIS A 115 -13.49 -29.28 -48.84
C HIS A 115 -14.80 -30.12 -48.95
N GLN A 116 -15.91 -29.37 -49.17
CA GLN A 116 -17.01 -29.60 -50.13
C GLN A 116 -17.98 -30.81 -50.04
N LYS A 117 -19.17 -30.53 -49.48
CA LYS A 117 -20.54 -30.66 -50.04
C LYS A 117 -20.77 -31.55 -51.30
N LYS A 118 -21.61 -32.60 -51.17
CA LYS A 118 -22.57 -33.15 -52.18
C LYS A 118 -23.55 -34.13 -51.47
N GLN A 119 -24.78 -33.73 -51.16
CA GLN A 119 -26.05 -34.13 -51.81
C GLN A 119 -26.25 -35.64 -52.11
N LYS A 120 -27.19 -36.25 -51.37
CA LYS A 120 -28.36 -37.07 -51.77
C LYS A 120 -28.16 -38.21 -52.80
N ILE A 121 -28.55 -39.44 -52.45
CA ILE A 121 -29.37 -40.41 -53.24
C ILE A 121 -29.76 -41.63 -52.36
N GLU A 122 -30.95 -42.15 -52.66
CA GLU A 122 -31.79 -43.22 -52.08
C GLU A 122 -31.11 -44.51 -51.59
N GLN A 123 -31.63 -45.06 -50.47
CA GLN A 123 -32.46 -46.28 -50.43
C GLN A 123 -33.21 -46.37 -49.09
#